data_AF-A0A930TSA6-F1
#
_entry.id   AF-A0A930TSA6-F1
#
_cell.length_a   1.000
_cell.length_b   1.000
_cell.length_c   1.000
_cell.angle_alpha   90.00
_cell.angle_beta   90.00
_cell.angle_gamma   90.00
#
_symmetry.space_group_name_H-M   'P 1'
#
loop_
_entity.id
_entity.type
_entity.pdbx_description
1 polymer ?
#
loop_
_entity_poly.entity_id
_entity_poly.type
_entity_poly.pdbx_seq_one_letter_code
_entity_poly.pdbx_strand_id
1 'polypeptide(L)'
;MLLTGNRWRAIALSPIFILGLVGCGASISPGDSPSATAPPTTAQPSPQHTTIPPQVERSPILDNPVPPDPLPGVNDNGDYQKTSYRSWVVVDPDPAGLNCRWSDELPAEWYSPATPYPRMNVNEWPIVRQFPTGTELQANITPAGFALMYDENQAPWLKVNIGEHDEICLVRANTAYIEPIPYP
;
A
#
# COMPACT_ATOMS: atom_id res chain seq x y z
N MET A 1 25.51 39.80 40.74
CA MET A 1 26.80 39.08 40.79
C MET A 1 27.10 38.55 39.39
N LEU A 2 28.38 38.35 39.06
CA LEU A 2 28.86 37.93 37.71
C LEU A 2 29.22 36.44 37.69
N LEU A 3 29.59 35.94 36.49
CA LEU A 3 30.18 34.61 36.20
C LEU A 3 29.19 33.44 36.29
N THR A 4 29.24 32.37 35.49
CA THR A 4 29.93 32.05 34.20
C THR A 4 29.06 30.98 33.52
N GLY A 5 28.97 30.82 32.19
CA GLY A 5 30.04 30.90 31.20
C GLY A 5 30.68 29.52 31.02
N ASN A 6 30.11 28.65 30.18
CA ASN A 6 30.69 27.34 29.84
C ASN A 6 30.79 27.16 28.32
N ARG A 7 31.76 26.37 27.85
CA ARG A 7 32.50 26.72 26.62
C ARG A 7 33.05 25.50 25.86
N TRP A 8 32.97 25.56 24.53
CA TRP A 8 33.56 24.64 23.53
C TRP A 8 32.99 23.21 23.45
N ARG A 9 32.71 22.78 22.20
CA ARG A 9 33.67 21.98 21.42
C ARG A 9 33.46 22.22 19.92
N ALA A 10 34.54 22.49 19.20
CA ALA A 10 34.54 22.48 17.75
C ALA A 10 34.83 21.06 17.25
N ILE A 11 34.16 20.63 16.19
CA ILE A 11 34.48 19.38 15.47
C ILE A 11 35.19 19.80 14.18
N ALA A 12 36.42 19.34 14.00
CA ALA A 12 37.16 19.54 12.76
C ALA A 12 36.68 18.53 11.71
N LEU A 13 36.29 19.01 10.53
CA LEU A 13 36.01 18.17 9.37
C LEU A 13 37.28 18.08 8.52
N SER A 14 37.83 16.87 8.40
CA SER A 14 38.92 16.57 7.47
C SER A 14 38.41 16.48 6.03
N PRO A 15 39.21 16.89 5.02
CA PRO A 15 38.81 16.80 3.62
C PRO A 15 38.77 15.35 3.15
N ILE A 16 37.68 14.94 2.51
CA ILE A 16 37.59 13.65 1.82
C ILE A 16 38.23 13.80 0.43
N PHE A 17 39.22 12.95 0.15
CA PHE A 17 39.74 12.77 -1.20
C PHE A 17 38.70 12.07 -2.08
N ILE A 18 38.34 12.69 -3.21
CA ILE A 18 37.66 12.00 -4.31
C ILE A 18 38.72 11.71 -5.38
N LEU A 19 39.19 10.47 -5.45
CA LEU A 19 39.82 9.95 -6.67
C LEU A 19 38.70 9.70 -7.67
N GLY A 20 38.83 10.24 -8.88
CA GLY A 20 37.81 10.15 -9.92
C GLY A 20 37.90 8.90 -10.78
N LEU A 21 36.90 8.73 -11.64
CA LEU A 21 36.94 7.85 -12.81
C LEU A 21 36.66 8.70 -14.06
N VAL A 22 37.66 8.84 -14.92
CA VAL A 22 37.49 9.38 -16.27
C VAL A 22 37.01 8.24 -17.15
N GLY A 23 35.84 8.40 -17.78
CA GLY A 23 35.27 7.39 -18.67
C GLY A 23 35.75 7.52 -20.12
N CYS A 24 35.54 6.47 -20.92
CA CYS A 24 35.30 6.53 -22.36
C CYS A 24 34.85 5.16 -22.88
N GLY A 25 33.82 5.11 -23.74
CA GLY A 25 33.31 3.84 -24.28
C GLY A 25 31.93 3.95 -24.95
N ALA A 26 31.89 4.45 -26.19
CA ALA A 26 30.72 4.31 -27.08
C ALA A 26 30.73 2.92 -27.77
N SER A 27 29.70 2.40 -28.45
CA SER A 27 28.42 2.98 -28.91
C SER A 27 27.24 2.00 -28.57
N ILE A 28 26.14 1.73 -29.30
CA ILE A 28 25.65 2.00 -30.67
C ILE A 28 24.12 2.22 -30.63
N SER A 29 23.60 3.07 -31.52
CA SER A 29 22.19 3.11 -32.00
C SER A 29 22.27 3.24 -33.54
N PRO A 30 21.30 2.75 -34.35
CA PRO A 30 19.84 2.80 -34.13
C PRO A 30 19.13 1.43 -34.11
N GLY A 31 17.82 1.45 -33.86
CA GLY A 31 16.95 0.26 -33.92
C GLY A 31 16.08 0.22 -35.17
N ASP A 32 15.21 -0.79 -35.24
CA ASP A 32 14.14 -0.89 -36.25
C ASP A 32 12.93 -1.67 -35.70
N SER A 33 11.76 -1.46 -36.29
CA SER A 33 10.50 -2.19 -36.03
C SER A 33 9.51 -1.82 -37.13
N PRO A 34 8.90 -2.80 -37.82
CA PRO A 34 7.55 -3.18 -37.38
C PRO A 34 7.11 -4.62 -37.73
N SER A 35 5.82 -4.87 -37.47
CA SER A 35 4.93 -5.78 -38.20
C SER A 35 4.89 -7.27 -37.84
N ALA A 36 3.82 -7.57 -37.12
CA ALA A 36 3.11 -8.85 -37.04
C ALA A 36 3.14 -9.72 -38.32
N THR A 37 3.25 -11.03 -38.12
CA THR A 37 3.01 -12.05 -39.15
C THR A 37 1.58 -12.60 -39.03
N ALA A 38 0.85 -12.68 -40.15
CA ALA A 38 -0.44 -13.35 -40.23
C ALA A 38 -0.36 -14.57 -41.17
N PRO A 39 -0.99 -15.72 -40.84
CA PRO A 39 -1.08 -16.88 -41.73
C PRO A 39 -2.14 -16.66 -42.85
N PRO A 40 -2.03 -17.38 -43.98
CA PRO A 40 -2.81 -17.08 -45.19
C PRO A 40 -4.20 -17.71 -45.24
N THR A 41 -5.10 -17.05 -45.97
CA THR A 41 -6.43 -17.57 -46.37
C THR A 41 -6.32 -18.64 -47.45
N THR A 42 -7.17 -19.67 -47.41
CA THR A 42 -7.58 -20.43 -48.60
C THR A 42 -9.05 -20.82 -48.44
N ALA A 43 -9.85 -20.75 -49.49
CA ALA A 43 -11.30 -20.91 -49.45
C ALA A 43 -11.81 -21.89 -50.52
N GLN A 44 -12.99 -22.49 -50.31
CA GLN A 44 -14.07 -22.71 -51.30
C GLN A 44 -15.33 -23.32 -50.61
N PRO A 45 -16.52 -23.38 -51.25
CA PRO A 45 -17.79 -23.17 -50.53
C PRO A 45 -18.88 -24.27 -50.67
N SER A 46 -19.93 -24.10 -49.86
CA SER A 46 -21.34 -24.50 -50.12
C SER A 46 -21.75 -26.00 -50.05
N PRO A 47 -23.04 -26.33 -49.82
CA PRO A 47 -24.12 -25.55 -49.17
C PRO A 47 -25.00 -26.38 -48.19
N GLN A 48 -26.03 -25.73 -47.59
CA GLN A 48 -27.21 -26.34 -46.87
C GLN A 48 -26.88 -27.17 -45.60
N HIS A 49 -27.39 -26.84 -44.41
CA HIS A 49 -28.81 -27.05 -44.03
C HIS A 49 -29.23 -26.29 -42.76
N THR A 50 -30.54 -26.16 -42.54
CA THR A 50 -31.16 -25.47 -41.39
C THR A 50 -31.03 -26.23 -40.06
N THR A 51 -30.60 -25.54 -38.99
CA THR A 51 -31.16 -25.69 -37.63
C THR A 51 -30.87 -24.40 -36.85
N ILE A 52 -31.92 -23.77 -36.29
CA ILE A 52 -31.75 -22.68 -35.32
C ILE A 52 -31.56 -23.33 -33.95
N PRO A 53 -30.45 -23.12 -33.22
CA PRO A 53 -30.35 -23.59 -31.85
C PRO A 53 -31.40 -22.87 -30.99
N PRO A 54 -32.04 -23.56 -30.01
CA PRO A 54 -33.02 -22.91 -29.15
C PRO A 54 -32.36 -21.72 -28.45
N GLN A 55 -33.14 -20.64 -28.26
CA GLN A 55 -32.67 -19.49 -27.50
C GLN A 55 -32.22 -19.97 -26.12
N VAL A 56 -30.95 -19.76 -25.77
CA VAL A 56 -30.50 -19.88 -24.39
C VAL A 56 -31.13 -18.70 -23.66
N GLU A 57 -32.28 -18.98 -23.05
CA GLU A 57 -33.02 -18.05 -22.22
C GLU A 57 -32.08 -17.55 -21.12
N ARG A 58 -31.60 -16.31 -21.26
CA ARG A 58 -30.80 -15.67 -20.23
C ARG A 58 -31.72 -15.53 -19.03
N SER A 59 -31.47 -16.32 -17.99
CA SER A 59 -32.11 -16.14 -16.69
C SER A 59 -32.05 -14.65 -16.34
N PRO A 60 -33.14 -14.02 -15.90
CA PRO A 60 -33.08 -12.63 -15.48
C PRO A 60 -32.00 -12.50 -14.41
N ILE A 61 -31.02 -11.64 -14.66
CA ILE A 61 -30.07 -11.24 -13.62
C ILE A 61 -30.94 -10.52 -12.59
N LEU A 62 -31.20 -11.20 -11.48
CA LEU A 62 -31.94 -10.61 -10.38
C LEU A 62 -31.00 -9.61 -9.73
N ASP A 63 -31.22 -8.32 -10.05
CA ASP A 63 -30.51 -7.17 -9.47
C ASP A 63 -30.87 -7.00 -7.98
N ASN A 64 -30.61 -8.02 -7.19
CA ASN A 64 -30.53 -7.92 -5.75
C ASN A 64 -29.33 -7.01 -5.43
N PRO A 65 -29.53 -5.82 -4.83
CA PRO A 65 -28.41 -5.01 -4.40
C PRO A 65 -27.58 -5.82 -3.41
N VAL A 66 -26.28 -5.95 -3.67
CA VAL A 66 -25.34 -6.55 -2.72
C VAL A 66 -25.40 -5.69 -1.45
N PRO A 67 -25.72 -6.25 -0.28
CA PRO A 67 -25.73 -5.47 0.96
C PRO A 67 -24.31 -4.93 1.22
N PRO A 68 -24.17 -3.69 1.71
CA PRO A 68 -22.84 -3.12 1.96
C PRO A 68 -22.07 -3.99 2.96
N ASP A 69 -20.76 -4.13 2.73
CA ASP A 69 -19.88 -4.89 3.62
C ASP A 69 -19.99 -4.38 5.07
N PRO A 70 -20.12 -5.26 6.06
CA PRO A 70 -20.27 -4.84 7.45
C PRO A 70 -19.01 -4.11 7.94
N LEU A 71 -19.21 -2.99 8.63
CA LEU A 71 -18.10 -2.20 9.19
C LEU A 71 -17.24 -3.06 10.14
N PRO A 72 -15.90 -2.92 10.10
CA PRO A 72 -14.96 -3.60 11.00
C PRO A 72 -15.32 -3.48 12.49
N GLY A 73 -15.39 -4.63 13.16
CA GLY A 73 -15.52 -4.70 14.61
C GLY A 73 -14.18 -4.53 15.34
N VAL A 74 -14.27 -4.07 16.58
CA VAL A 74 -13.16 -3.95 17.55
C VAL A 74 -13.26 -5.02 18.65
N ASN A 75 -12.16 -5.24 19.37
CA ASN A 75 -12.15 -5.97 20.64
C ASN A 75 -12.38 -5.03 21.85
N ASP A 76 -12.32 -5.58 23.07
CA ASP A 76 -12.52 -4.85 24.34
C ASP A 76 -11.53 -3.67 24.56
N ASN A 77 -10.40 -3.64 23.85
CA ASN A 77 -9.40 -2.56 23.90
C ASN A 77 -9.64 -1.47 22.83
N GLY A 78 -10.70 -1.58 22.01
CA GLY A 78 -10.92 -0.73 20.84
C GLY A 78 -10.03 -1.07 19.63
N ASP A 79 -9.23 -2.14 19.70
CA ASP A 79 -8.33 -2.55 18.62
C ASP A 79 -9.11 -3.29 17.52
N TYR A 80 -8.96 -2.87 16.26
CA TYR A 80 -9.65 -3.49 15.12
C TYR A 80 -9.14 -4.90 14.82
N GLN A 81 -10.08 -5.79 14.49
CA GLN A 81 -9.77 -7.15 14.07
C GLN A 81 -9.53 -7.26 12.57
N LYS A 82 -8.90 -8.37 12.16
CA LYS A 82 -8.50 -8.69 10.79
C LYS A 82 -9.60 -8.40 9.77
N THR A 83 -9.36 -7.42 8.89
CA THR A 83 -10.36 -6.95 7.92
C THR A 83 -9.76 -6.66 6.54
N SER A 84 -10.60 -6.64 5.51
CA SER A 84 -10.35 -6.21 4.13
C SER A 84 -10.87 -4.79 3.83
N TYR A 85 -11.48 -4.12 4.82
CA TYR A 85 -12.20 -2.87 4.64
C TYR A 85 -11.28 -1.70 4.25
N ARG A 86 -11.70 -0.88 3.28
CA ARG A 86 -10.82 0.05 2.54
C ARG A 86 -10.86 1.50 3.01
N SER A 87 -12.05 2.05 3.25
CA SER A 87 -12.22 3.48 3.54
C SER A 87 -12.28 3.74 5.04
N TRP A 88 -11.44 4.64 5.53
CA TRP A 88 -11.37 5.02 6.94
C TRP A 88 -11.27 6.54 7.07
N VAL A 89 -11.57 7.08 8.26
CA VAL A 89 -11.36 8.49 8.61
C VAL A 89 -10.56 8.60 9.90
N VAL A 90 -9.69 9.60 9.99
CA VAL A 90 -8.95 9.91 11.24
C VAL A 90 -9.89 10.56 12.25
N VAL A 91 -10.00 9.96 13.44
CA VAL A 91 -10.71 10.52 14.60
C VAL A 91 -9.76 10.85 15.77
N ASP A 92 -8.45 10.67 15.58
CA ASP A 92 -7.40 10.99 16.56
C ASP A 92 -7.57 12.42 17.12
N PRO A 93 -7.69 12.58 18.45
CA PRO A 93 -7.86 13.88 19.10
C PRO A 93 -6.55 14.67 19.31
N ASP A 94 -5.37 14.12 18.97
CA ASP A 94 -4.12 14.87 19.02
C ASP A 94 -4.13 16.02 17.98
N PRO A 95 -3.92 17.29 18.38
CA PRO A 95 -3.86 18.42 17.44
C PRO A 95 -2.68 18.37 16.45
N ALA A 96 -1.68 17.50 16.65
CA ALA A 96 -0.66 17.18 15.64
C ALA A 96 -1.16 16.18 14.58
N GLY A 97 -2.26 15.49 14.84
CA GLY A 97 -2.85 14.47 13.96
C GLY A 97 -2.22 13.08 14.11
N LEU A 98 -2.89 12.09 13.50
CA LEU A 98 -2.53 10.69 13.57
C LEU A 98 -1.17 10.43 12.93
N ASN A 99 -0.24 9.94 13.74
CA ASN A 99 1.12 9.59 13.32
C ASN A 99 1.11 8.34 12.43
N CYS A 100 1.63 8.48 11.21
CA CYS A 100 1.86 7.38 10.28
C CYS A 100 3.35 7.06 10.18
N ARG A 101 3.69 5.77 10.37
CA ARG A 101 5.08 5.32 10.58
C ARG A 101 5.54 4.34 9.52
N TRP A 102 6.82 4.40 9.20
CA TRP A 102 7.47 3.47 8.26
C TRP A 102 8.94 3.28 8.63
N SER A 103 9.52 2.16 8.21
CA SER A 103 10.95 1.90 8.33
C SER A 103 11.46 1.20 7.07
N ASP A 104 12.56 1.72 6.51
CA ASP A 104 13.25 1.13 5.36
C ASP A 104 14.00 -0.17 5.73
N GLU A 105 14.05 -0.51 7.03
CA GLU A 105 14.56 -1.79 7.53
C GLU A 105 13.55 -2.95 7.40
N LEU A 106 12.32 -2.69 6.93
CA LEU A 106 11.35 -3.73 6.60
C LEU A 106 11.90 -4.61 5.45
N PRO A 107 12.20 -5.91 5.67
CA PRO A 107 12.60 -6.80 4.59
C PRO A 107 11.44 -6.93 3.60
N ALA A 108 11.74 -6.94 2.30
CA ALA A 108 10.72 -6.95 1.24
C ALA A 108 9.72 -8.11 1.40
N GLU A 109 10.16 -9.22 1.98
CA GLU A 109 9.38 -10.41 2.28
C GLU A 109 8.32 -10.22 3.39
N TRP A 110 8.15 -9.02 3.97
CA TRP A 110 7.15 -8.77 5.03
C TRP A 110 5.70 -9.08 4.61
N TYR A 111 5.38 -9.08 3.32
CA TYR A 111 4.06 -9.49 2.80
C TYR A 111 3.96 -11.00 2.47
N SER A 112 5.06 -11.75 2.56
CA SER A 112 5.11 -13.16 2.15
C SER A 112 4.58 -14.10 3.23
N PRO A 113 3.59 -14.97 2.92
CA PRO A 113 3.07 -15.95 3.87
C PRO A 113 4.01 -17.13 4.13
N ALA A 114 5.16 -17.20 3.42
CA ALA A 114 6.14 -18.28 3.55
C ALA A 114 7.29 -17.96 4.52
N THR A 115 7.44 -16.70 4.93
CA THR A 115 8.47 -16.24 5.86
C THR A 115 7.87 -15.90 7.23
N PRO A 116 8.55 -16.22 8.35
CA PRO A 116 8.18 -15.67 9.65
C PRO A 116 8.22 -14.13 9.58
N TYR A 117 7.18 -13.46 10.08
CA TYR A 117 7.20 -12.01 10.23
C TYR A 117 8.41 -11.58 11.08
N PRO A 118 9.15 -10.53 10.69
CA PRO A 118 10.17 -9.95 11.54
C PRO A 118 9.55 -9.44 12.85
N ARG A 119 10.35 -9.34 13.92
CA ARG A 119 9.94 -8.61 15.13
C ARG A 119 9.85 -7.13 14.80
N MET A 120 8.63 -6.67 14.56
CA MET A 120 8.33 -5.27 14.27
C MET A 120 7.89 -4.60 15.57
N ASN A 121 8.50 -3.46 15.90
CA ASN A 121 8.02 -2.56 16.93
C ASN A 121 7.67 -1.22 16.27
N VAL A 122 6.47 -1.16 15.69
CA VAL A 122 6.06 -0.05 14.81
C VAL A 122 5.99 1.28 15.57
N ASN A 123 5.77 1.26 16.90
CA ASN A 123 5.80 2.47 17.73
C ASN A 123 7.16 3.19 17.75
N GLU A 124 8.27 2.46 17.53
CA GLU A 124 9.63 3.02 17.52
C GLU A 124 10.07 3.48 16.13
N TRP A 125 9.32 3.15 15.08
CA TRP A 125 9.64 3.54 13.70
C TRP A 125 9.46 5.04 13.45
N PRO A 126 10.27 5.63 12.55
CA PRO A 126 10.11 7.02 12.09
C PRO A 126 8.67 7.38 11.70
N ILE A 127 8.24 8.57 12.12
CA ILE A 127 6.99 9.18 11.66
C ILE A 127 7.26 9.81 10.30
N VAL A 128 6.70 9.25 9.23
CA VAL A 128 6.91 9.72 7.84
C VAL A 128 5.78 10.64 7.36
N ARG A 129 4.62 10.61 8.02
CA ARG A 129 3.50 11.53 7.79
C ARG A 129 2.67 11.68 9.06
N GLN A 130 1.97 12.80 9.19
CA GLN A 130 0.89 12.99 10.15
C GLN A 130 -0.39 13.33 9.38
N PHE A 131 -1.53 12.82 9.84
CA PHE A 131 -2.84 13.05 9.21
C PHE A 131 -3.76 13.82 10.17
N PRO A 132 -4.22 15.03 9.82
CA PRO A 132 -5.19 15.76 10.63
C PRO A 132 -6.50 14.98 10.85
N THR A 133 -7.17 15.21 11.98
CA THR A 133 -8.52 14.70 12.25
C THR A 133 -9.49 15.06 11.11
N GLY A 134 -10.33 14.11 10.69
CA GLY A 134 -11.21 14.24 9.52
C GLY A 134 -10.55 13.89 8.17
N THR A 135 -9.26 13.54 8.14
CA THR A 135 -8.62 13.04 6.91
C THR A 135 -9.15 11.65 6.55
N GLU A 136 -9.59 11.46 5.31
CA GLU A 136 -9.89 10.13 4.77
C GLU A 136 -8.60 9.36 4.46
N LEU A 137 -8.59 8.07 4.82
CA LEU A 137 -7.48 7.14 4.61
C LEU A 137 -7.95 5.97 3.75
N GLN A 138 -7.16 5.63 2.72
CA GLN A 138 -7.39 4.47 1.87
C GLN A 138 -6.43 3.35 2.23
N ALA A 139 -6.99 2.21 2.64
CA ALA A 139 -6.21 1.07 3.10
C ALA A 139 -5.57 0.31 1.93
N ASN A 140 -4.26 0.06 2.06
CA ASN A 140 -3.55 -0.87 1.20
C ASN A 140 -3.95 -2.31 1.59
N ILE A 141 -4.50 -3.07 0.65
CA ILE A 141 -4.93 -4.46 0.87
C ILE A 141 -3.87 -5.39 0.27
N THR A 142 -3.30 -6.28 1.07
CA THR A 142 -2.29 -7.24 0.56
C THR A 142 -2.92 -8.23 -0.43
N PRO A 143 -2.11 -8.93 -1.27
CA PRO A 143 -2.59 -10.05 -2.07
C PRO A 143 -3.27 -11.18 -1.28
N ALA A 144 -3.03 -11.26 0.05
CA ALA A 144 -3.71 -12.17 0.95
C ALA A 144 -5.11 -11.69 1.40
N GLY A 145 -5.52 -10.46 1.03
CA GLY A 145 -6.85 -9.90 1.28
C GLY A 145 -6.98 -9.05 2.55
N PHE A 146 -5.89 -8.63 3.19
CA PHE A 146 -5.95 -7.96 4.51
C PHE A 146 -5.37 -6.54 4.53
N ALA A 147 -6.11 -5.63 5.19
CA ALA A 147 -5.76 -4.24 5.44
C ALA A 147 -4.76 -4.08 6.60
N LEU A 148 -4.93 -4.89 7.65
CA LEU A 148 -4.15 -4.84 8.88
C LEU A 148 -2.92 -5.76 8.85
N MET A 149 -1.93 -5.39 9.67
CA MET A 149 -0.83 -6.23 10.14
C MET A 149 -0.68 -6.09 11.66
N TYR A 150 0.08 -6.99 12.30
CA TYR A 150 0.27 -6.99 13.75
C TYR A 150 1.76 -6.88 14.09
N ASP A 151 2.07 -6.10 15.12
CA ASP A 151 3.45 -5.95 15.63
C ASP A 151 3.79 -7.01 16.70
N GLU A 152 5.01 -6.98 17.26
CA GLU A 152 5.43 -8.00 18.23
C GLU A 152 4.67 -7.94 19.57
N ASN A 153 3.99 -6.82 19.86
CA ASN A 153 3.10 -6.64 21.00
C ASN A 153 1.64 -6.99 20.66
N GLN A 154 1.38 -7.52 19.46
CA GLN A 154 0.05 -7.81 18.91
C GLN A 154 -0.85 -6.58 18.75
N ALA A 155 -0.28 -5.37 18.66
CA ALA A 155 -1.04 -4.20 18.27
C ALA A 155 -1.38 -4.25 16.77
N PRO A 156 -2.63 -3.95 16.36
CA PRO A 156 -3.01 -3.88 14.96
C PRO A 156 -2.58 -2.55 14.33
N TRP A 157 -2.03 -2.63 13.12
CA TRP A 157 -1.59 -1.49 12.33
C TRP A 157 -2.26 -1.52 10.95
N LEU A 158 -2.92 -0.43 10.57
CA LEU A 158 -3.55 -0.28 9.26
C LEU A 158 -2.50 0.23 8.27
N LYS A 159 -2.31 -0.51 7.18
CA LYS A 159 -1.49 -0.08 6.04
C LYS A 159 -2.30 0.91 5.22
N VAL A 160 -1.82 2.15 5.08
CA VAL A 160 -2.50 3.21 4.34
C VAL A 160 -1.64 3.71 3.18
N ASN A 161 -2.26 3.97 2.04
CA ASN A 161 -1.59 4.54 0.87
C ASN A 161 -1.25 6.02 1.15
N ILE A 162 -0.04 6.45 0.76
CA ILE A 162 0.45 7.83 0.92
C ILE A 162 0.97 8.49 -0.35
N GLY A 163 1.10 7.75 -1.45
CA GLY A 163 1.53 8.24 -2.75
C GLY A 163 0.99 7.39 -3.91
N GLU A 164 1.39 7.72 -5.13
CA GLU A 164 0.85 7.09 -6.35
C GLU A 164 1.51 5.74 -6.72
N HIS A 165 2.66 5.41 -6.10
CA HIS A 165 3.53 4.29 -6.48
C HIS A 165 3.62 3.21 -5.38
N ASP A 166 2.48 2.71 -4.90
CA ASP A 166 2.38 1.76 -3.77
C ASP A 166 3.10 2.21 -2.48
N GLU A 167 3.38 3.50 -2.35
CA GLU A 167 3.92 4.10 -1.12
C GLU A 167 2.91 3.93 0.02
N ILE A 168 3.32 3.24 1.09
CA ILE A 168 2.50 3.03 2.28
C ILE A 168 3.19 3.50 3.57
N CYS A 169 2.39 3.74 4.59
CA CYS A 169 2.85 3.78 5.98
C CYS A 169 1.79 3.15 6.90
N LEU A 170 2.12 3.01 8.18
CA LEU A 170 1.30 2.34 9.19
C LEU A 170 0.70 3.33 10.19
N VAL A 171 -0.62 3.30 10.38
CA VAL A 171 -1.31 3.98 11.48
C VAL A 171 -1.87 2.97 12.49
N ARG A 172 -1.99 3.34 13.77
CA ARG A 172 -2.53 2.44 14.81
C ARG A 172 -4.03 2.21 14.55
N ALA A 173 -4.41 0.95 14.37
CA ALA A 173 -5.79 0.59 14.07
C ALA A 173 -6.61 0.38 15.36
N ASN A 174 -7.01 1.48 15.98
CA ASN A 174 -7.87 1.50 17.17
C ASN A 174 -8.97 2.57 17.01
N THR A 175 -10.16 2.37 17.58
CA THR A 175 -11.27 3.34 17.55
C THR A 175 -10.91 4.71 18.13
N ALA A 176 -9.89 4.82 18.98
CA ALA A 176 -9.38 6.10 19.47
C ALA A 176 -8.69 6.96 18.40
N TYR A 177 -8.37 6.39 17.23
CA TYR A 177 -7.55 7.04 16.19
C TYR A 177 -8.18 7.02 14.79
N ILE A 178 -8.88 5.93 14.43
CA ILE A 178 -9.56 5.79 13.13
C ILE A 178 -10.94 5.14 13.26
N GLU A 179 -11.85 5.52 12.37
CA GLU A 179 -13.16 4.88 12.18
C GLU A 179 -13.35 4.43 10.72
N PRO A 180 -13.97 3.27 10.46
CA PRO A 180 -14.29 2.84 9.10
C PRO A 180 -15.53 3.58 8.58
N ILE A 181 -15.42 4.20 7.41
CA ILE A 181 -16.53 4.97 6.81
C ILE A 181 -17.27 4.13 5.75
N PRO A 182 -18.61 4.17 5.69
CA PRO A 182 -19.38 3.50 4.64
C PRO A 182 -18.88 3.86 3.23
N TYR A 183 -18.82 2.88 2.33
CA TYR A 183 -18.55 3.15 0.92
C TYR A 183 -19.77 3.84 0.28
N PRO A 184 -19.60 4.90 -0.53
CA PRO A 184 -20.70 5.62 -1.19
C PRO A 184 -21.31 4.87 -2.39
#